data_AF-A0A1V6G9Q5-F1
#
_entry.id   AF-A0A1V6G9Q5-F1
#
_cell.length_a   1.000
_cell.length_b   1.000
_cell.length_c   1.000
_cell.angle_alpha   90.00
_cell.angle_beta   90.00
_cell.angle_gamma   90.00
#
_symmetry.space_group_name_H-M   'P 1'
#
loop_
_entity.id
_entity.type
_entity.pdbx_description
1 polymer ?
#
loop_
_entity_poly.entity_id
_entity_poly.type
_entity_poly.pdbx_seq_one_letter_code
_entity_poly.pdbx_strand_id
1 'polypeptide(L)'
;MECLSLDRATGTQSNLVEAERIVSSPRNPHFQSRVTPDGHSRFRASGVLEGDCLMCHLNGYRLDRRNAQVASRNYRWAPTAGAGLGEVAGRVWSPGEGKGVWEFSSRPAVTYSWKNGMFTGDGRLSGRLIRTKVTSGSCLQCHGTMQALRTGTQYRAGDDVHAKAGLRCVDCHTLAEAGPGGRLGHRIGGASASGDYRQTGMKTCVACHLAQGGRAPNPVQTHVDMLPNATFHLRLLSCTACHVTGLPALGAYLLDLSTGRNFRYTSQGAEAIISQLDAAKTAREPWTPWLAIVGMKGSQGERYMPVALHTAQWFGEKGTQGQIIPLNSRVVSEAFRLCSGITAVEVRDVSGKRLRRHTVATEADIAKMLRAMNRLGRTKAVFVADKVYELKGGKVASAELPFGNTISLPIWHNVQGVAKKRTYGAKGCTDCHDEKSPFFTKMKVKSVGRFLKEDYPTPKAPNASPQMLDWGYEEVPSHE
;
A
#
# COMPACT_ATOMS: atom_id res chain seq x y z
N MET A 1 3.11 -15.74 -3.55
CA MET A 1 4.13 -16.47 -2.75
C MET A 1 3.51 -17.79 -2.41
N GLU A 2 3.82 -18.82 -3.18
CA GLU A 2 3.53 -20.18 -2.73
C GLU A 2 4.49 -20.45 -1.57
N CYS A 3 3.96 -20.69 -0.37
CA CYS A 3 4.77 -21.25 0.70
C CYS A 3 5.29 -22.59 0.20
N LEU A 4 6.60 -22.69 -0.05
CA LEU A 4 7.30 -23.95 -0.33
C LEU A 4 7.29 -24.92 0.87
N SER A 5 6.62 -24.54 1.96
CA SER A 5 6.57 -25.24 3.24
C SER A 5 5.30 -26.07 3.45
N LEU A 6 4.52 -26.38 2.41
CA LEU A 6 3.33 -27.23 2.55
C LEU A 6 3.20 -28.18 1.34
N ASP A 7 3.24 -29.47 1.60
CA ASP A 7 2.73 -30.48 0.66
C ASP A 7 1.20 -30.30 0.53
N ARG A 8 0.73 -30.10 -0.70
CA ARG A 8 -0.70 -29.84 -1.00
C ARG A 8 -1.60 -31.04 -0.75
N ALA A 9 -1.06 -32.26 -0.73
CA ALA A 9 -1.82 -33.47 -0.49
C ALA A 9 -1.98 -33.79 1.00
N THR A 10 -0.99 -33.42 1.83
CA THR A 10 -0.89 -33.87 3.23
C THR A 10 -0.94 -32.75 4.26
N GLY A 11 -0.73 -31.49 3.86
CA GLY A 11 -0.71 -30.33 4.77
C GLY A 11 0.48 -30.33 5.74
N THR A 12 1.49 -31.17 5.52
CA THR A 12 2.68 -31.26 6.38
C THR A 12 3.76 -30.25 5.95
N GLN A 13 4.48 -29.71 6.93
CA GLN A 13 5.60 -28.80 6.71
C GLN A 13 6.81 -29.55 6.17
N SER A 14 7.21 -29.30 4.93
CA SER A 14 8.54 -29.66 4.44
C SER A 14 9.58 -28.83 5.21
N ASN A 15 10.57 -29.49 5.80
CA ASN A 15 11.68 -28.76 6.41
C ASN A 15 12.63 -28.22 5.31
N LEU A 16 13.44 -27.22 5.64
CA LEU A 16 14.36 -26.54 4.71
C LEU A 16 15.21 -27.52 3.89
N VAL A 17 15.64 -28.64 4.49
CA VAL A 17 16.47 -29.66 3.81
C VAL A 17 15.68 -30.40 2.74
N GLU A 18 14.41 -30.69 2.98
CA GLU A 18 13.50 -31.30 2.01
C GLU A 18 13.11 -30.32 0.90
N ALA A 19 12.77 -29.07 1.24
CA ALA A 19 12.47 -28.04 0.26
C ALA A 19 13.66 -27.77 -0.67
N GLU A 20 14.90 -27.79 -0.13
CA GLU A 20 16.13 -27.64 -0.91
C GLU A 20 16.43 -28.84 -1.80
N ARG A 21 16.04 -30.06 -1.41
CA ARG A 21 16.17 -31.28 -2.25
C ARG A 21 15.19 -31.28 -3.42
N ILE A 22 14.00 -30.73 -3.25
CA ILE A 22 12.94 -30.67 -4.28
C ILE A 22 13.29 -29.65 -5.39
N VAL A 23 14.15 -28.66 -5.10
CA VAL A 23 14.47 -27.55 -6.02
C VAL A 23 15.81 -27.80 -6.74
N SER A 24 15.87 -28.87 -7.53
CA SER A 24 16.99 -29.16 -8.46
C SER A 24 16.67 -28.88 -9.93
N SER A 25 15.45 -28.41 -10.25
CA SER A 25 15.06 -28.05 -11.62
C SER A 25 15.64 -26.69 -12.06
N PRO A 26 16.32 -26.60 -13.23
CA PRO A 26 16.86 -25.35 -13.79
C PRO A 26 15.81 -24.29 -14.14
N ARG A 27 14.50 -24.64 -14.12
CA ARG A 27 13.41 -23.80 -14.59
C ARG A 27 12.43 -23.38 -13.50
N ASN A 28 12.90 -23.03 -12.31
CA ASN A 28 12.04 -22.33 -11.36
C ASN A 28 12.19 -20.80 -11.51
N PRO A 29 11.25 -20.10 -12.19
CA PRO A 29 11.30 -18.65 -12.33
C PRO A 29 10.98 -18.02 -10.97
N HIS A 30 12.03 -17.79 -10.18
CA HIS A 30 11.93 -16.85 -9.08
C HIS A 30 11.56 -15.47 -9.64
N PHE A 31 10.73 -14.69 -8.94
CA PHE A 31 10.44 -13.30 -9.31
C PHE A 31 11.73 -12.49 -9.55
N GLN A 32 12.83 -12.83 -8.87
CA GLN A 32 14.10 -12.13 -9.05
C GLN A 32 15.02 -12.65 -10.16
N SER A 33 14.70 -13.74 -10.88
CA SER A 33 15.46 -14.06 -12.09
C SER A 33 15.46 -12.86 -13.05
N ARG A 34 14.34 -12.13 -13.08
CA ARG A 34 14.17 -10.90 -13.87
C ARG A 34 15.09 -9.74 -13.45
N VAL A 35 15.71 -9.79 -12.26
CA VAL A 35 16.58 -8.72 -11.73
C VAL A 35 18.00 -9.18 -11.40
N THR A 36 18.33 -10.46 -11.57
CA THR A 36 19.73 -10.94 -11.50
C THR A 36 20.42 -10.73 -12.86
N PRO A 37 21.76 -10.69 -12.90
CA PRO A 37 22.50 -10.36 -14.12
C PRO A 37 22.28 -11.39 -15.21
N ASP A 38 22.07 -12.64 -14.80
CA ASP A 38 22.06 -13.87 -15.58
C ASP A 38 20.66 -14.46 -15.78
N GLY A 39 19.60 -13.91 -15.17
CA GLY A 39 18.26 -14.47 -15.39
C GLY A 39 17.98 -15.76 -14.61
N HIS A 40 18.82 -16.15 -13.66
CA HIS A 40 18.71 -17.45 -12.98
C HIS A 40 18.46 -17.35 -11.47
N SER A 41 17.78 -18.36 -10.92
CA SER A 41 17.64 -18.56 -9.48
C SER A 41 18.88 -19.29 -8.92
N ARG A 42 19.28 -18.96 -7.69
CA ARG A 42 20.49 -19.50 -7.03
C ARG A 42 20.19 -20.05 -5.64
N PHE A 43 19.08 -20.78 -5.50
CA PHE A 43 18.59 -21.27 -4.20
C PHE A 43 19.59 -22.17 -3.46
N ARG A 44 20.44 -22.90 -4.18
CA ARG A 44 21.54 -23.68 -3.56
C ARG A 44 22.50 -22.80 -2.75
N ALA A 45 22.74 -21.57 -3.20
CA ALA A 45 23.62 -20.62 -2.53
C ALA A 45 22.85 -19.77 -1.49
N SER A 46 21.67 -19.26 -1.85
CA SER A 46 20.88 -18.34 -1.01
C SER A 46 20.06 -19.03 0.08
N GLY A 47 19.70 -20.30 -0.10
CA GLY A 47 18.54 -20.92 0.55
C GLY A 47 17.22 -20.29 0.09
N VAL A 48 16.13 -20.58 0.81
CA VAL A 48 14.77 -20.05 0.56
C VAL A 48 14.28 -19.21 1.74
N LEU A 49 13.35 -18.27 1.48
CA LEU A 49 12.65 -17.52 2.54
C LEU A 49 11.40 -18.29 2.95
N GLU A 50 11.42 -18.85 4.15
CA GLU A 50 10.31 -19.59 4.73
C GLU A 50 9.45 -18.71 5.65
N GLY A 51 8.37 -19.30 6.18
CA GLY A 51 7.60 -18.69 7.26
C GLY A 51 8.47 -18.48 8.49
N ASP A 52 8.52 -17.26 9.00
CA ASP A 52 9.28 -16.90 10.20
C ASP A 52 8.30 -16.65 11.36
N CYS A 53 8.14 -17.65 12.23
CA CYS A 53 7.26 -17.56 13.38
C CYS A 53 7.70 -16.45 14.36
N LEU A 54 9.00 -16.22 14.49
CA LEU A 54 9.56 -15.25 15.44
C LEU A 54 9.26 -13.82 15.01
N MET A 55 9.06 -13.56 13.71
CA MET A 55 8.63 -12.24 13.23
C MET A 55 7.35 -11.73 13.92
N CYS A 56 6.43 -12.64 14.29
CA CYS A 56 5.22 -12.30 15.02
C CYS A 56 5.33 -12.56 16.52
N HIS A 57 5.97 -13.67 16.89
CA HIS A 57 5.96 -14.20 18.26
C HIS A 57 7.15 -13.78 19.12
N LEU A 58 8.22 -13.22 18.55
CA LEU A 58 9.35 -12.69 19.31
C LEU A 58 9.17 -11.19 19.58
N ASN A 59 9.42 -10.78 20.82
CA ASN A 59 9.50 -9.35 21.12
C ASN A 59 10.82 -8.77 20.59
N GLY A 60 10.76 -7.62 19.92
CA GLY A 60 11.96 -6.95 19.43
C GLY A 60 12.64 -7.64 18.23
N TYR A 61 11.89 -8.42 17.45
CA TYR A 61 12.34 -8.88 16.15
C TYR A 61 12.84 -7.68 15.31
N ARG A 62 13.98 -7.84 14.64
CA ARG A 62 14.69 -6.78 13.91
C ARG A 62 14.51 -6.95 12.40
N LEU A 63 13.38 -6.46 11.90
CA LEU A 63 13.04 -6.57 10.48
C LEU A 63 14.07 -5.89 9.57
N ASP A 64 14.72 -4.81 10.02
CA ASP A 64 15.82 -4.15 9.31
C ASP A 64 16.99 -5.11 9.04
N ARG A 65 17.43 -5.86 10.08
CA ARG A 65 18.51 -6.85 9.96
C ARG A 65 18.10 -8.01 9.06
N ARG A 66 16.88 -8.50 9.20
CA ARG A 66 16.31 -9.51 8.30
C ARG A 66 16.35 -9.01 6.85
N ASN A 67 15.89 -7.78 6.59
CA ASN A 67 15.81 -7.21 5.25
C ASN A 67 17.20 -6.95 4.64
N ALA A 68 18.21 -6.61 5.46
CA ALA A 68 19.59 -6.52 4.99
C ALA A 68 20.13 -7.87 4.51
N GLN A 69 19.79 -8.96 5.20
CA GLN A 69 20.11 -10.33 4.75
C GLN A 69 19.35 -10.68 3.46
N VAL A 70 18.06 -10.33 3.37
CA VAL A 70 17.25 -10.53 2.16
C VAL A 70 17.84 -9.77 0.96
N ALA A 71 18.26 -8.51 1.14
CA ALA A 71 18.90 -7.71 0.09
C ALA A 71 20.21 -8.34 -0.41
N SER A 72 20.93 -9.00 0.50
CA SER A 72 22.17 -9.76 0.23
C SER A 72 21.91 -11.19 -0.27
N ARG A 73 20.63 -11.56 -0.48
CA ARG A 73 20.17 -12.91 -0.86
C ARG A 73 20.59 -14.01 0.13
N ASN A 74 20.83 -13.66 1.39
CA ASN A 74 21.11 -14.58 2.47
C ASN A 74 19.81 -15.14 3.07
N TYR A 75 18.93 -15.71 2.24
CA TYR A 75 17.56 -16.06 2.63
C TYR A 75 17.49 -17.04 3.78
N ARG A 76 18.32 -18.09 3.76
CA ARG A 76 18.43 -19.08 4.84
C ARG A 76 18.71 -18.44 6.20
N TRP A 77 19.54 -17.40 6.22
CA TRP A 77 20.08 -16.81 7.44
C TRP A 77 19.31 -15.57 7.90
N ALA A 78 18.39 -15.06 7.08
CA ALA A 78 17.62 -13.87 7.37
C ALA A 78 16.81 -13.98 8.69
N PRO A 79 16.13 -15.10 9.01
CA PRO A 79 15.44 -15.26 10.28
C PRO A 79 16.38 -15.20 11.48
N THR A 80 17.59 -15.78 11.39
CA THR A 80 18.59 -15.74 12.46
C THR A 80 19.00 -14.32 12.80
N ALA A 81 19.33 -13.52 11.78
CA ALA A 81 19.71 -12.12 11.97
C ALA A 81 18.54 -11.26 12.47
N GLY A 82 17.33 -11.51 11.95
CA GLY A 82 16.11 -10.82 12.35
C GLY A 82 15.72 -11.10 13.80
N ALA A 83 15.81 -12.36 14.23
CA ALA A 83 15.51 -12.75 15.60
C ALA A 83 16.65 -12.43 16.60
N GLY A 84 17.79 -11.93 16.14
CA GLY A 84 18.96 -11.65 16.99
C GLY A 84 19.60 -12.91 17.58
N LEU A 85 19.39 -14.07 16.94
CA LEU A 85 19.90 -15.37 17.39
C LEU A 85 21.39 -15.54 17.13
N GLY A 86 21.97 -14.72 16.27
CA GLY A 86 23.37 -14.73 15.90
C GLY A 86 23.70 -13.68 14.84
N GLU A 87 24.99 -13.56 14.53
CA GLU A 87 25.49 -12.70 13.47
C GLU A 87 25.83 -13.53 12.22
N VAL A 88 25.53 -12.96 11.05
CA VAL A 88 25.74 -13.62 9.75
C VAL A 88 26.90 -12.93 9.03
N ALA A 89 27.99 -13.66 8.83
CA ALA A 89 29.16 -13.22 8.08
C ALA A 89 29.10 -13.69 6.61
N GLY A 90 29.52 -12.84 5.69
CA GLY A 90 29.48 -13.12 4.25
C GLY A 90 28.12 -12.82 3.61
N ARG A 91 28.06 -12.94 2.28
CA ARG A 91 26.87 -12.68 1.47
C ARG A 91 26.87 -13.52 0.20
N VAL A 92 25.68 -13.79 -0.32
CA VAL A 92 25.50 -14.45 -1.62
C VAL A 92 25.45 -13.42 -2.74
N TRP A 93 25.15 -12.16 -2.40
CA TRP A 93 24.98 -11.09 -3.38
C TRP A 93 25.31 -9.73 -2.82
N SER A 94 26.02 -8.93 -3.62
CA SER A 94 26.23 -7.50 -3.40
C SER A 94 25.36 -6.66 -4.34
N PRO A 95 24.42 -5.86 -3.81
CA PRO A 95 23.69 -4.86 -4.60
C PRO A 95 24.65 -3.82 -5.19
N GLY A 96 24.39 -3.37 -6.43
CA GLY A 96 25.18 -2.34 -7.11
C GLY A 96 24.38 -1.67 -8.24
N GLU A 97 24.84 -0.51 -8.72
CA GLU A 97 24.18 0.21 -9.81
C GLU A 97 24.19 -0.61 -11.11
N GLY A 98 23.02 -0.74 -11.75
CA GLY A 98 22.82 -1.59 -12.92
C GLY A 98 22.44 -3.03 -12.56
N LYS A 99 23.46 -3.90 -12.39
CA LYS A 99 23.37 -5.33 -12.06
C LYS A 99 24.37 -5.62 -10.94
N GLY A 100 23.89 -5.98 -9.75
CA GLY A 100 24.78 -6.36 -8.65
C GLY A 100 25.61 -7.63 -8.95
N VAL A 101 26.41 -8.06 -7.99
CA VAL A 101 27.40 -9.13 -8.17
C VAL A 101 27.07 -10.34 -7.31
N TRP A 102 27.17 -11.53 -7.89
CA TRP A 102 27.07 -12.80 -7.18
C TRP A 102 28.38 -13.10 -6.44
N GLU A 103 28.27 -13.53 -5.18
CA GLU A 103 29.41 -13.89 -4.34
C GLU A 103 29.30 -15.37 -3.93
N PHE A 104 30.16 -16.21 -4.50
CA PHE A 104 30.17 -17.66 -4.28
C PHE A 104 31.46 -18.19 -3.69
N SER A 105 32.47 -17.33 -3.48
CA SER A 105 33.78 -17.71 -2.92
C SER A 105 33.67 -18.28 -1.51
N SER A 106 32.68 -17.85 -0.73
CA SER A 106 32.41 -18.36 0.60
C SER A 106 30.91 -18.38 0.89
N ARG A 107 30.44 -19.47 1.49
CA ARG A 107 29.07 -19.55 1.99
C ARG A 107 28.91 -18.67 3.23
N PRO A 108 27.79 -17.93 3.39
CA PRO A 108 27.52 -17.22 4.63
C PRO A 108 27.56 -18.16 5.84
N ALA A 109 28.19 -17.68 6.91
CA ALA A 109 28.40 -18.40 8.16
C ALA A 109 27.68 -17.69 9.30
N VAL A 110 27.19 -18.46 10.28
CA VAL A 110 26.48 -17.94 11.45
C VAL A 110 27.33 -18.13 12.69
N THR A 111 27.49 -17.06 13.46
CA THR A 111 27.94 -17.14 14.85
C THR A 111 26.75 -16.94 15.76
N TYR A 112 26.27 -18.03 16.37
CA TYR A 112 25.10 -18.00 17.26
C TYR A 112 25.45 -17.39 18.63
N SER A 113 24.49 -16.64 19.18
CA SER A 113 24.62 -15.94 20.46
C SER A 113 24.38 -16.87 21.66
N TRP A 114 25.14 -17.96 21.78
CA TRP A 114 24.92 -19.01 22.80
C TRP A 114 24.85 -18.50 24.25
N LYS A 115 25.59 -17.45 24.58
CA LYS A 115 25.76 -16.96 25.97
C LYS A 115 24.63 -16.06 26.48
N ASN A 116 23.66 -15.70 25.66
CA ASN A 116 22.57 -14.79 26.05
C ASN A 116 21.31 -15.52 26.57
N GLY A 117 21.40 -16.85 26.76
CA GLY A 117 20.30 -17.68 27.23
C GLY A 117 19.14 -17.82 26.24
N MET A 118 19.34 -17.50 24.96
CA MET A 118 18.32 -17.75 23.93
C MET A 118 18.16 -19.24 23.62
N PHE A 119 19.19 -20.04 23.91
CA PHE A 119 19.22 -21.47 23.65
C PHE A 119 19.22 -22.25 24.96
N THR A 120 18.59 -23.42 24.95
CA THR A 120 18.72 -24.44 25.98
C THR A 120 20.07 -25.16 25.84
N GLY A 121 20.49 -25.91 26.86
CA GLY A 121 21.79 -26.62 26.86
C GLY A 121 21.91 -27.68 25.75
N ASP A 122 20.79 -28.18 25.24
CA ASP A 122 20.69 -29.11 24.11
C ASP A 122 20.51 -28.41 22.75
N GLY A 123 20.63 -27.09 22.68
CA GLY A 123 20.63 -26.35 21.41
C GLY A 123 19.26 -25.95 20.86
N ARG A 124 18.18 -26.11 21.63
CA ARG A 124 16.83 -25.66 21.22
C ARG A 124 16.60 -24.20 21.58
N LEU A 125 15.69 -23.54 20.85
CA LEU A 125 15.28 -22.18 21.19
C LEU A 125 14.49 -22.18 22.51
N SER A 126 14.83 -21.27 23.42
CA SER A 126 14.13 -21.13 24.69
C SER A 126 12.69 -20.66 24.46
N GLY A 127 11.71 -21.43 24.95
CA GLY A 127 10.28 -21.12 24.81
C GLY A 127 9.87 -19.77 25.43
N ARG A 128 10.66 -19.24 26.39
CA ARG A 128 10.45 -17.92 27.00
C ARG A 128 10.52 -16.75 26.00
N LEU A 129 11.15 -16.97 24.85
CA LEU A 129 11.26 -15.98 23.79
C LEU A 129 9.98 -15.89 22.95
N ILE A 130 9.12 -16.92 23.01
CA ILE A 130 7.93 -17.05 22.17
C ILE A 130 6.71 -16.56 22.94
N ARG A 131 6.08 -15.50 22.44
CA ARG A 131 4.84 -14.97 23.01
C ARG A 131 3.63 -15.67 22.44
N THR A 132 2.72 -16.12 23.28
CA THR A 132 1.42 -16.65 22.85
C THR A 132 0.44 -15.57 22.41
N LYS A 133 0.67 -14.32 22.85
CA LYS A 133 -0.10 -13.13 22.48
C LYS A 133 0.80 -12.15 21.73
N VAL A 134 0.53 -11.95 20.44
CA VAL A 134 1.28 -11.02 19.59
C VAL A 134 0.92 -9.56 19.89
N THR A 135 1.85 -8.65 19.60
CA THR A 135 1.66 -7.20 19.80
C THR A 135 1.45 -6.50 18.46
N SER A 136 0.81 -5.33 18.48
CA SER A 136 0.70 -4.49 17.28
C SER A 136 2.09 -4.11 16.72
N GLY A 137 3.10 -3.97 17.59
CA GLY A 137 4.48 -3.68 17.19
C GLY A 137 5.02 -4.69 16.18
N SER A 138 4.70 -5.98 16.31
CA SER A 138 5.08 -7.02 15.36
C SER A 138 4.51 -6.75 13.96
N CYS A 139 3.25 -6.33 13.87
CA CYS A 139 2.58 -6.01 12.61
C CYS A 139 3.12 -4.71 11.99
N LEU A 140 3.38 -3.71 12.83
CA LEU A 140 3.74 -2.36 12.41
C LEU A 140 5.15 -2.24 11.81
N GLN A 141 6.03 -3.21 12.04
CA GLN A 141 7.35 -3.25 11.38
C GLN A 141 7.22 -3.26 9.84
N CYS A 142 6.20 -3.94 9.31
CA CYS A 142 5.89 -3.96 7.87
C CYS A 142 4.75 -3.00 7.52
N HIS A 143 3.69 -2.99 8.32
CA HIS A 143 2.46 -2.26 7.99
C HIS A 143 2.52 -0.78 8.35
N GLY A 144 3.32 -0.35 9.32
CA GLY A 144 3.32 1.02 9.84
C GLY A 144 3.65 2.06 8.77
N THR A 145 4.91 2.11 8.34
CA THR A 145 5.36 3.07 7.31
C THR A 145 4.63 2.88 5.98
N MET A 146 4.31 1.63 5.60
CA MET A 146 3.59 1.36 4.36
C MET A 146 2.16 1.90 4.39
N GLN A 147 1.44 1.80 5.51
CA GLN A 147 0.09 2.36 5.62
C GLN A 147 0.13 3.88 5.77
N ALA A 148 1.14 4.43 6.44
CA ALA A 148 1.36 5.86 6.42
C ALA A 148 1.57 6.38 4.99
N LEU A 149 2.38 5.70 4.18
CA LEU A 149 2.57 6.03 2.76
C LEU A 149 1.30 5.83 1.92
N ARG A 150 0.58 4.73 2.08
CA ARG A 150 -0.57 4.41 1.22
C ARG A 150 -1.84 5.18 1.57
N THR A 151 -2.12 5.37 2.84
CA THR A 151 -3.41 5.90 3.29
C THR A 151 -3.29 7.08 4.24
N GLY A 152 -2.08 7.51 4.61
CA GLY A 152 -1.88 8.51 5.68
C GLY A 152 -2.16 7.97 7.08
N THR A 153 -2.30 6.64 7.22
CA THR A 153 -2.71 6.02 8.49
C THR A 153 -1.56 5.93 9.48
N GLN A 154 -1.84 6.28 10.74
CA GLN A 154 -0.94 6.02 11.87
C GLN A 154 -1.69 5.38 13.04
N TYR A 155 -1.00 4.51 13.76
CA TYR A 155 -1.61 3.65 14.79
C TYR A 155 -1.28 4.16 16.20
N ARG A 156 -1.56 5.45 16.46
CA ARG A 156 -1.30 6.09 17.75
C ARG A 156 -2.60 6.27 18.53
N ALA A 157 -2.54 6.20 19.86
CA ALA A 157 -3.69 6.43 20.73
C ALA A 157 -4.35 7.81 20.56
N GLY A 158 -3.60 8.81 20.08
CA GLY A 158 -4.16 10.14 19.79
C GLY A 158 -5.02 10.20 18.53
N ASP A 159 -4.82 9.27 17.59
CA ASP A 159 -5.34 9.35 16.22
C ASP A 159 -6.39 8.26 15.92
N ASP A 160 -6.60 7.30 16.82
CA ASP A 160 -7.55 6.20 16.65
C ASP A 160 -8.15 5.77 18.00
N VAL A 161 -9.49 5.73 18.09
CA VAL A 161 -10.19 5.38 19.34
C VAL A 161 -9.96 3.95 19.80
N HIS A 162 -9.73 3.01 18.88
CA HIS A 162 -9.47 1.62 19.21
C HIS A 162 -8.05 1.47 19.75
N ALA A 163 -7.07 2.13 19.12
CA ALA A 163 -5.71 2.19 19.65
C ALA A 163 -5.69 2.86 21.03
N LYS A 164 -6.48 3.93 21.23
CA LYS A 164 -6.65 4.59 22.53
C LYS A 164 -7.24 3.65 23.59
N ALA A 165 -8.19 2.81 23.21
CA ALA A 165 -8.80 1.80 24.08
C ALA A 165 -7.90 0.58 24.32
N GLY A 166 -6.67 0.56 23.79
CA GLY A 166 -5.71 -0.52 23.99
C GLY A 166 -5.92 -1.75 23.10
N LEU A 167 -6.76 -1.65 22.07
CA LEU A 167 -6.95 -2.74 21.11
C LEU A 167 -5.68 -2.93 20.28
N ARG A 168 -5.33 -4.19 20.04
CA ARG A 168 -4.22 -4.61 19.19
C ARG A 168 -4.75 -5.00 17.82
N CYS A 169 -3.85 -5.04 16.83
CA CYS A 169 -4.20 -5.44 15.47
C CYS A 169 -4.99 -6.75 15.44
N VAL A 170 -4.58 -7.75 16.23
CA VAL A 170 -5.20 -9.07 16.29
C VAL A 170 -6.55 -9.14 17.01
N ASP A 171 -6.96 -8.07 17.70
CA ASP A 171 -8.28 -8.02 18.34
C ASP A 171 -9.38 -7.78 17.28
N CYS A 172 -9.03 -7.20 16.12
CA CYS A 172 -9.89 -7.10 14.93
C CYS A 172 -9.45 -8.07 13.82
N HIS A 173 -8.16 -8.12 13.49
CA HIS A 173 -7.54 -9.06 12.55
C HIS A 173 -7.27 -10.41 13.24
N THR A 174 -8.34 -11.16 13.53
CA THR A 174 -8.24 -12.46 14.20
C THR A 174 -7.71 -13.56 13.26
N LEU A 175 -7.49 -14.74 13.83
CA LEU A 175 -7.30 -15.95 13.02
C LEU A 175 -8.66 -16.46 12.53
N ALA A 176 -8.69 -16.96 11.30
CA ALA A 176 -9.79 -17.73 10.75
C ALA A 176 -9.77 -19.16 11.32
N GLU A 177 -10.12 -19.31 12.60
CA GLU A 177 -10.01 -20.57 13.34
C GLU A 177 -10.89 -21.70 12.78
N ALA A 178 -11.99 -21.36 12.11
CA ALA A 178 -12.85 -22.33 11.43
C ALA A 178 -12.41 -22.63 9.98
N GLY A 179 -11.31 -22.04 9.51
CA GLY A 179 -10.75 -22.30 8.19
C GLY A 179 -9.79 -23.51 8.17
N PRO A 180 -9.38 -23.96 6.96
CA PRO A 180 -8.37 -25.01 6.81
C PRO A 180 -7.09 -24.72 7.62
N GLY A 181 -6.62 -25.74 8.36
CA GLY A 181 -5.46 -25.63 9.25
C GLY A 181 -5.76 -25.00 10.62
N GLY A 182 -7.01 -24.57 10.86
CA GLY A 182 -7.46 -23.97 12.10
C GLY A 182 -6.53 -22.85 12.58
N ARG A 183 -6.24 -22.84 13.89
CA ARG A 183 -5.31 -21.86 14.49
C ARG A 183 -3.90 -21.92 13.91
N LEU A 184 -3.40 -23.10 13.55
CA LEU A 184 -2.04 -23.30 13.03
C LEU A 184 -1.91 -22.87 11.56
N GLY A 185 -3.02 -22.70 10.86
CA GLY A 185 -3.05 -22.16 9.50
C GLY A 185 -2.65 -20.69 9.38
N HIS A 186 -2.55 -19.95 10.51
CA HIS A 186 -2.14 -18.54 10.56
C HIS A 186 -2.87 -17.62 9.56
N ARG A 187 -4.14 -17.93 9.30
CA ARG A 187 -4.99 -17.19 8.38
C ARG A 187 -5.54 -15.94 9.06
N ILE A 188 -4.76 -14.86 9.01
CA ILE A 188 -5.14 -13.56 9.55
C ILE A 188 -6.03 -12.83 8.53
N GLY A 189 -7.19 -12.33 8.95
CA GLY A 189 -8.13 -11.69 8.03
C GLY A 189 -7.65 -10.35 7.48
N GLY A 190 -8.02 -10.07 6.23
CA GLY A 190 -7.73 -8.81 5.54
C GLY A 190 -8.90 -7.82 5.62
N ALA A 191 -8.63 -6.54 5.34
CA ALA A 191 -9.59 -5.44 5.51
C ALA A 191 -10.90 -5.55 4.69
N SER A 192 -10.91 -6.34 3.61
CA SER A 192 -12.10 -6.57 2.77
C SER A 192 -12.78 -7.92 3.01
N ALA A 193 -12.43 -8.61 4.10
CA ALA A 193 -13.10 -9.82 4.50
C ALA A 193 -14.50 -9.50 5.05
N SER A 194 -15.52 -10.16 4.50
CA SER A 194 -16.91 -10.07 4.95
C SER A 194 -17.46 -11.47 5.24
N GLY A 195 -18.47 -11.55 6.11
CA GLY A 195 -19.02 -12.81 6.62
C GLY A 195 -18.53 -13.14 8.03
N ASP A 196 -18.69 -14.39 8.45
CA ASP A 196 -18.30 -14.83 9.80
C ASP A 196 -16.79 -14.68 10.02
N TYR A 197 -16.40 -13.87 11.00
CA TYR A 197 -15.01 -13.62 11.33
C TYR A 197 -14.27 -14.89 11.76
N ARG A 198 -14.97 -15.94 12.23
CA ARG A 198 -14.36 -17.24 12.52
C ARG A 198 -13.83 -17.92 11.26
N GLN A 199 -14.42 -17.64 10.11
CA GLN A 199 -13.99 -18.17 8.81
C GLN A 199 -13.05 -17.22 8.07
N THR A 200 -13.19 -15.92 8.28
CA THR A 200 -12.45 -14.92 7.52
C THR A 200 -11.29 -14.27 8.26
N GLY A 201 -11.25 -14.40 9.60
CA GLY A 201 -10.23 -13.80 10.46
C GLY A 201 -10.37 -12.28 10.62
N MET A 202 -11.53 -11.71 10.34
CA MET A 202 -11.72 -10.25 10.40
C MET A 202 -13.04 -9.90 11.10
N LYS A 203 -12.94 -9.22 12.24
CA LYS A 203 -14.11 -8.63 12.90
C LYS A 203 -14.52 -7.32 12.23
N THR A 204 -15.82 -7.15 12.07
CA THR A 204 -16.43 -5.90 11.57
C THR A 204 -16.85 -5.00 12.75
N CYS A 205 -17.18 -3.75 12.46
CA CYS A 205 -17.74 -2.82 13.45
C CYS A 205 -18.97 -3.44 14.14
N VAL A 206 -19.87 -4.04 13.34
CA VAL A 206 -21.11 -4.65 13.85
C VAL A 206 -20.84 -5.85 14.76
N ALA A 207 -19.76 -6.60 14.53
CA ALA A 207 -19.39 -7.75 15.37
C ALA A 207 -19.01 -7.36 16.81
N CYS A 208 -18.61 -6.11 17.05
CA CYS A 208 -18.27 -5.62 18.39
C CYS A 208 -19.33 -4.69 18.98
N HIS A 209 -19.96 -3.86 18.14
CA HIS A 209 -20.90 -2.82 18.58
C HIS A 209 -22.36 -3.26 18.60
N LEU A 210 -22.78 -4.16 17.70
CA LEU A 210 -24.20 -4.52 17.54
C LEU A 210 -24.51 -5.98 17.89
N ALA A 211 -23.52 -6.87 17.79
CA ALA A 211 -23.70 -8.27 18.16
C ALA A 211 -24.01 -8.43 19.65
N GLN A 212 -24.89 -9.38 19.98
CA GLN A 212 -25.19 -9.75 21.36
C GLN A 212 -23.91 -10.23 22.07
N GLY A 213 -23.64 -9.70 23.27
CA GLY A 213 -22.36 -9.96 23.97
C GLY A 213 -21.14 -9.29 23.31
N GLY A 214 -21.36 -8.32 22.41
CA GLY A 214 -20.34 -7.48 21.84
C GLY A 214 -19.51 -6.77 22.92
N ARG A 215 -18.24 -6.50 22.60
CA ARG A 215 -17.27 -5.93 23.55
C ARG A 215 -17.17 -4.40 23.48
N ALA A 216 -18.06 -3.74 22.76
CA ALA A 216 -18.07 -2.30 22.58
C ALA A 216 -19.48 -1.71 22.80
N PRO A 217 -19.59 -0.43 23.19
CA PRO A 217 -20.89 0.23 23.36
C PRO A 217 -21.73 0.20 22.09
N ASN A 218 -23.04 -0.04 22.22
CA ASN A 218 -23.97 -0.03 21.10
C ASN A 218 -24.32 1.42 20.70
N PRO A 219 -24.02 1.86 19.46
CA PRO A 219 -24.17 3.25 19.04
C PRO A 219 -25.57 3.58 18.50
N VAL A 220 -26.52 2.63 18.47
CA VAL A 220 -27.83 2.82 17.79
C VAL A 220 -28.56 4.06 18.30
N GLN A 221 -28.72 4.21 19.62
CA GLN A 221 -29.43 5.37 20.17
C GLN A 221 -28.69 6.67 19.86
N THR A 222 -27.36 6.70 20.04
CA THR A 222 -26.55 7.87 19.69
C THR A 222 -26.67 8.25 18.22
N HIS A 223 -26.76 7.29 17.29
CA HIS A 223 -27.01 7.61 15.88
C HIS A 223 -28.40 8.20 15.64
N VAL A 224 -29.44 7.69 16.31
CA VAL A 224 -30.80 8.26 16.21
C VAL A 224 -30.82 9.71 16.71
N ASP A 225 -30.18 9.95 17.86
CA ASP A 225 -30.15 11.27 18.49
C ASP A 225 -29.32 12.29 17.68
N MET A 226 -28.19 11.85 17.09
CA MET A 226 -27.31 12.73 16.33
C MET A 226 -27.73 12.93 14.87
N LEU A 227 -28.49 11.99 14.29
CA LEU A 227 -28.92 12.02 12.89
C LEU A 227 -30.45 11.95 12.79
N PRO A 228 -31.19 12.90 13.40
CA PRO A 228 -32.65 12.93 13.28
C PRO A 228 -33.01 13.04 11.79
N ASN A 229 -33.89 12.16 11.33
CA ASN A 229 -34.32 12.05 9.92
C ASN A 229 -33.23 11.67 8.89
N ALA A 230 -31.99 11.42 9.33
CA ALA A 230 -30.86 11.12 8.45
C ALA A 230 -30.28 9.69 8.66
N THR A 231 -30.93 8.84 9.44
CA THR A 231 -30.46 7.46 9.73
C THR A 231 -30.41 6.57 8.49
N PHE A 232 -31.11 6.92 7.40
CA PHE A 232 -31.03 6.21 6.12
C PHE A 232 -29.60 6.20 5.55
N HIS A 233 -28.76 7.19 5.87
CA HIS A 233 -27.35 7.23 5.50
C HIS A 233 -26.57 6.01 5.99
N LEU A 234 -26.98 5.34 7.08
CA LEU A 234 -26.31 4.13 7.57
C LEU A 234 -26.41 2.95 6.59
N ARG A 235 -27.31 3.03 5.61
CA ARG A 235 -27.43 2.07 4.49
C ARG A 235 -26.48 2.40 3.34
N LEU A 236 -26.23 3.69 3.10
CA LEU A 236 -25.42 4.20 1.98
C LEU A 236 -23.93 4.36 2.32
N LEU A 237 -23.65 4.80 3.54
CA LEU A 237 -22.32 5.13 4.02
C LEU A 237 -21.73 3.94 4.80
N SER A 238 -20.42 3.74 4.68
CA SER A 238 -19.68 2.92 5.64
C SER A 238 -19.57 3.66 6.98
N CYS A 239 -19.44 2.94 8.11
CA CYS A 239 -19.20 3.58 9.41
C CYS A 239 -17.98 4.52 9.35
N THR A 240 -16.94 4.10 8.63
CA THR A 240 -15.71 4.88 8.44
C THR A 240 -15.92 6.16 7.63
N ALA A 241 -16.95 6.26 6.78
CA ALA A 241 -17.23 7.50 6.05
C ALA A 241 -17.48 8.67 6.99
N CYS A 242 -18.21 8.45 8.09
CA CYS A 242 -18.44 9.49 9.10
C CYS A 242 -17.35 9.53 10.18
N HIS A 243 -16.70 8.39 10.46
CA HIS A 243 -15.76 8.28 11.58
C HIS A 243 -14.29 8.47 11.21
N VAL A 244 -13.91 8.49 9.93
CA VAL A 244 -12.52 8.74 9.48
C VAL A 244 -12.51 10.02 8.66
N THR A 245 -12.46 11.17 9.35
CA THR A 245 -12.59 12.51 8.74
C THR A 245 -11.26 13.26 8.61
N GLY A 246 -10.16 12.67 9.08
CA GLY A 246 -8.84 13.29 9.08
C GLY A 246 -7.73 12.27 9.28
N LEU A 247 -6.66 12.37 8.51
CA LEU A 247 -5.53 11.44 8.52
C LEU A 247 -4.25 12.12 9.03
N PRO A 248 -3.54 11.50 9.98
CA PRO A 248 -2.45 12.17 10.71
C PRO A 248 -1.09 12.16 9.99
N ALA A 249 -0.83 11.26 9.05
CA ALA A 249 0.41 11.26 8.26
C ALA A 249 0.20 11.91 6.89
N LEU A 250 1.24 12.49 6.29
CA LEU A 250 1.16 13.19 5.00
C LEU A 250 0.58 12.34 3.85
N GLY A 251 0.74 11.02 3.88
CA GLY A 251 0.23 10.13 2.84
C GLY A 251 0.92 10.32 1.49
N ALA A 252 0.55 9.51 0.50
CA ALA A 252 0.89 9.74 -0.90
C ALA A 252 -0.40 9.75 -1.73
N TYR A 253 -0.43 10.65 -2.71
CA TYR A 253 -1.56 10.87 -3.59
C TYR A 253 -1.18 10.78 -5.07
N LEU A 254 -0.24 11.60 -5.52
CA LEU A 254 0.13 11.62 -6.95
C LEU A 254 1.38 10.79 -7.17
N LEU A 255 1.40 10.08 -8.30
CA LEU A 255 2.53 9.28 -8.76
C LEU A 255 2.86 9.63 -10.22
N ASP A 256 4.00 10.28 -10.41
CA ASP A 256 4.55 10.54 -11.74
C ASP A 256 5.67 9.53 -12.05
N LEU A 257 5.40 8.67 -13.04
CA LEU A 257 6.34 7.70 -13.60
C LEU A 257 6.84 8.09 -15.00
N SER A 258 6.48 9.29 -15.48
CA SER A 258 6.63 9.68 -16.88
C SER A 258 8.07 9.83 -17.36
N THR A 259 9.04 9.92 -16.45
CA THR A 259 10.48 10.00 -16.75
C THR A 259 11.24 8.71 -16.41
N GLY A 260 10.51 7.66 -16.01
CA GLY A 260 11.06 6.39 -15.52
C GLY A 260 11.63 6.47 -14.10
N ARG A 261 11.56 7.63 -13.45
CA ARG A 261 11.77 7.77 -12.00
C ARG A 261 10.42 7.78 -11.29
N ASN A 262 10.40 7.28 -10.06
CA ASN A 262 9.20 7.30 -9.23
C ASN A 262 9.13 8.61 -8.45
N PHE A 263 8.37 9.58 -8.95
CA PHE A 263 8.08 10.81 -8.20
C PHE A 263 6.72 10.72 -7.53
N ARG A 264 6.71 10.84 -6.20
CA ARG A 264 5.49 10.85 -5.39
C ARG A 264 5.26 12.21 -4.77
N TYR A 265 3.98 12.49 -4.51
CA TYR A 265 3.51 13.71 -3.87
C TYR A 265 2.48 13.38 -2.78
N THR A 266 2.47 14.16 -1.70
CA THR A 266 1.64 13.92 -0.52
C THR A 266 0.15 14.12 -0.76
N SER A 267 -0.68 13.58 0.14
CA SER A 267 -2.13 13.78 0.13
C SER A 267 -2.58 15.11 0.75
N GLN A 268 -1.76 15.71 1.62
CA GLN A 268 -2.06 16.97 2.30
C GLN A 268 -2.01 18.18 1.35
N GLY A 269 -0.89 18.33 0.61
CA GLY A 269 -0.64 19.54 -0.20
C GLY A 269 0.16 19.27 -1.47
N ALA A 270 0.21 18.01 -1.92
CA ALA A 270 1.02 17.57 -3.05
C ALA A 270 2.52 17.93 -2.91
N GLU A 271 3.06 18.02 -1.70
CA GLU A 271 4.50 18.17 -1.49
C GLU A 271 5.26 16.96 -2.04
N ALA A 272 6.41 17.21 -2.64
CA ALA A 272 7.28 16.17 -3.16
C ALA A 272 7.82 15.27 -2.03
N ILE A 273 7.60 13.97 -2.17
CA ILE A 273 8.15 12.93 -1.31
C ILE A 273 9.54 12.57 -1.85
N ILE A 274 10.57 12.61 -0.98
CA ILE A 274 11.97 12.29 -1.33
C ILE A 274 12.36 10.91 -0.85
N SER A 275 11.89 10.55 0.35
CA SER A 275 12.02 9.23 0.95
C SER A 275 10.64 8.69 1.35
N GLN A 276 10.49 7.37 1.45
CA GLN A 276 9.23 6.79 1.95
C GLN A 276 8.89 7.26 3.38
N LEU A 277 9.91 7.61 4.17
CA LEU A 277 9.74 8.14 5.52
C LEU A 277 9.10 9.52 5.53
N ASP A 278 9.23 10.31 4.46
CA ASP A 278 8.58 11.61 4.36
C ASP A 278 7.06 11.49 4.43
N ALA A 279 6.49 10.49 3.75
CA ALA A 279 5.04 10.27 3.77
C ALA A 279 4.52 9.84 5.16
N ALA A 280 5.40 9.32 6.02
CA ALA A 280 5.08 8.95 7.39
C ALA A 280 5.21 10.10 8.40
N LYS A 281 5.71 11.27 8.00
CA LYS A 281 5.75 12.46 8.84
C LYS A 281 4.32 12.89 9.20
N THR A 282 4.18 13.46 10.38
CA THR A 282 2.90 14.01 10.84
C THR A 282 2.52 15.20 9.97
N ALA A 283 1.27 15.20 9.52
CA ALA A 283 0.64 16.29 8.80
C ALA A 283 0.56 17.54 9.70
N ARG A 284 0.59 18.75 9.12
CA ARG A 284 0.45 20.01 9.89
C ARG A 284 -0.89 20.05 10.61
N GLU A 285 -1.90 19.58 9.90
CA GLU A 285 -3.24 19.30 10.39
C GLU A 285 -3.72 18.00 9.71
N PRO A 286 -4.58 17.19 10.37
CA PRO A 286 -5.09 15.98 9.74
C PRO A 286 -5.86 16.33 8.46
N TRP A 287 -5.43 15.82 7.32
CA TRP A 287 -6.09 16.07 6.05
C TRP A 287 -7.32 15.17 5.89
N THR A 288 -8.42 15.73 5.39
CA THR A 288 -9.66 14.99 5.16
C THR A 288 -9.49 14.00 4.00
N PRO A 289 -9.90 12.73 4.11
CA PRO A 289 -9.80 11.78 2.99
C PRO A 289 -10.74 12.13 1.84
N TRP A 290 -10.55 11.51 0.68
CA TRP A 290 -11.58 11.50 -0.37
C TRP A 290 -12.64 10.47 -0.04
N LEU A 291 -13.78 10.52 -0.73
CA LEU A 291 -14.78 9.47 -0.73
C LEU A 291 -14.83 8.79 -2.10
N ALA A 292 -15.15 7.49 -2.09
CA ALA A 292 -15.49 6.76 -3.29
C ALA A 292 -16.54 5.70 -2.99
N ILE A 293 -17.30 5.31 -4.00
CA ILE A 293 -18.18 4.15 -3.98
C ILE A 293 -17.30 2.90 -4.08
N VAL A 294 -17.37 2.04 -3.07
CA VAL A 294 -16.60 0.80 -3.00
C VAL A 294 -17.55 -0.38 -2.90
N GLY A 295 -17.44 -1.30 -3.86
CA GLY A 295 -18.14 -2.58 -3.81
C GLY A 295 -17.64 -3.43 -2.63
N MET A 296 -18.53 -3.75 -1.71
CA MET A 296 -18.21 -4.60 -0.57
C MET A 296 -18.39 -6.07 -0.97
N LYS A 297 -17.47 -6.95 -0.56
CA LYS A 297 -17.63 -8.39 -0.81
C LYS A 297 -18.89 -8.93 -0.10
N GLY A 298 -19.59 -9.87 -0.71
CA GLY A 298 -20.82 -10.48 -0.17
C GLY A 298 -22.08 -9.64 -0.43
N SER A 299 -23.14 -9.83 0.37
CA SER A 299 -24.44 -9.16 0.22
C SER A 299 -24.50 -7.71 0.75
N GLN A 300 -23.36 -7.06 0.97
CA GLN A 300 -23.30 -5.74 1.63
C GLN A 300 -23.42 -4.54 0.69
N GLY A 301 -23.52 -4.79 -0.63
CA GLY A 301 -23.73 -3.76 -1.65
C GLY A 301 -22.55 -2.80 -1.81
N GLU A 302 -22.79 -1.74 -2.55
CA GLU A 302 -21.84 -0.63 -2.69
C GLU A 302 -22.06 0.38 -1.57
N ARG A 303 -20.97 0.96 -1.06
CA ARG A 303 -21.03 2.00 -0.02
C ARG A 303 -20.06 3.12 -0.29
N TYR A 304 -20.41 4.33 0.15
CA TYR A 304 -19.44 5.42 0.22
C TYR A 304 -18.45 5.17 1.35
N MET A 305 -17.16 5.27 1.01
CA MET A 305 -16.05 4.96 1.89
C MET A 305 -14.97 6.03 1.82
N PRO A 306 -14.30 6.34 2.95
CA PRO A 306 -13.10 7.16 2.93
C PRO A 306 -12.00 6.41 2.21
N VAL A 307 -11.35 7.09 1.28
CA VAL A 307 -10.28 6.54 0.45
C VAL A 307 -9.09 7.48 0.39
N ALA A 308 -7.90 6.88 0.32
CA ALA A 308 -6.73 7.58 -0.18
C ALA A 308 -6.62 7.29 -1.68
N LEU A 309 -6.56 8.36 -2.47
CA LEU A 309 -6.41 8.24 -3.91
C LEU A 309 -4.94 8.07 -4.27
N HIS A 310 -4.66 7.23 -5.26
CA HIS A 310 -3.34 7.14 -5.92
C HIS A 310 -3.54 7.38 -7.41
N THR A 311 -3.44 8.65 -7.83
CA THR A 311 -3.54 9.06 -9.24
C THR A 311 -2.16 8.98 -9.88
N ALA A 312 -2.06 8.25 -10.98
CA ALA A 312 -0.79 8.02 -11.65
C ALA A 312 -0.78 8.48 -13.10
N GLN A 313 0.41 8.86 -13.58
CA GLN A 313 0.71 8.92 -15.00
C GLN A 313 1.93 8.06 -15.34
N TRP A 314 1.87 7.34 -16.46
CA TRP A 314 2.84 6.30 -16.78
C TRP A 314 2.82 5.92 -18.26
N PHE A 315 3.90 5.27 -18.72
CA PHE A 315 3.95 4.70 -20.07
C PHE A 315 3.66 3.20 -20.03
N GLY A 316 2.89 2.73 -21.00
CA GLY A 316 2.61 1.31 -21.21
C GLY A 316 2.72 0.93 -22.67
N GLU A 317 2.50 -0.35 -22.97
CA GLU A 317 2.31 -0.86 -24.33
C GLU A 317 0.93 -1.49 -24.47
N LYS A 318 0.27 -1.24 -25.61
CA LYS A 318 -0.97 -1.93 -25.95
C LYS A 318 -0.68 -3.41 -26.27
N GLY A 319 -1.31 -4.29 -25.49
CA GLY A 319 -1.34 -5.72 -25.73
C GLY A 319 -2.28 -6.09 -26.88
N THR A 320 -2.34 -7.39 -27.20
CA THR A 320 -3.15 -7.93 -28.30
C THR A 320 -4.64 -7.95 -28.02
N GLN A 321 -5.06 -7.86 -26.76
CA GLN A 321 -6.45 -7.89 -26.31
C GLN A 321 -6.91 -6.51 -25.79
N GLY A 322 -6.22 -5.44 -26.19
CA GLY A 322 -6.56 -4.08 -25.77
C GLY A 322 -6.12 -3.70 -24.34
N GLN A 323 -5.49 -4.61 -23.59
CA GLN A 323 -4.89 -4.29 -22.29
C GLN A 323 -3.69 -3.34 -22.47
N ILE A 324 -3.46 -2.49 -21.47
CA ILE A 324 -2.25 -1.65 -21.42
C ILE A 324 -1.31 -2.21 -20.36
N ILE A 325 -0.14 -2.69 -20.79
CA ILE A 325 0.86 -3.28 -19.91
C ILE A 325 1.89 -2.20 -19.54
N PRO A 326 2.08 -1.87 -18.24
CA PRO A 326 3.07 -0.88 -17.83
C PRO A 326 4.47 -1.21 -18.34
N LEU A 327 5.14 -0.22 -18.93
CA LEU A 327 6.52 -0.34 -19.37
C LEU A 327 7.46 -0.34 -18.17
N ASN A 328 8.56 -1.09 -18.29
CA ASN A 328 9.62 -1.09 -17.29
C ASN A 328 10.20 0.32 -17.18
N SER A 329 10.38 0.80 -15.95
CA SER A 329 10.90 2.14 -15.67
C SER A 329 12.25 2.44 -16.35
N ARG A 330 13.09 1.42 -16.56
CA ARG A 330 14.37 1.55 -17.29
C ARG A 330 14.16 1.98 -18.74
N VAL A 331 13.20 1.38 -19.43
CA VAL A 331 12.85 1.73 -20.83
C VAL A 331 12.34 3.17 -20.88
N VAL A 332 11.52 3.57 -19.90
CA VAL A 332 11.05 4.96 -19.81
C VAL A 332 12.19 5.94 -19.54
N SER A 333 13.13 5.60 -18.67
CA SER A 333 14.32 6.43 -18.41
C SER A 333 15.30 6.49 -19.58
N GLU A 334 15.42 5.43 -20.38
CA GLU A 334 16.16 5.44 -21.64
C GLU A 334 15.50 6.37 -22.65
N ALA A 335 14.19 6.25 -22.86
CA ALA A 335 13.44 7.14 -23.75
C ALA A 335 13.55 8.61 -23.32
N PHE A 336 13.44 8.87 -22.01
CA PHE A 336 13.60 10.21 -21.45
C PHE A 336 14.97 10.82 -21.74
N ARG A 337 16.06 10.03 -21.64
CA ARG A 337 17.43 10.48 -21.96
C ARG A 337 17.64 10.82 -23.43
N LEU A 338 16.81 10.28 -24.32
CA LEU A 338 16.83 10.61 -25.76
C LEU A 338 16.02 11.87 -26.11
N CYS A 339 15.39 12.51 -25.12
CA CYS A 339 14.55 13.68 -25.31
C CYS A 339 15.24 14.94 -24.77
N SER A 340 15.15 16.04 -25.51
CA SER A 340 15.52 17.37 -25.05
C SER A 340 14.27 18.25 -24.81
N GLY A 341 14.36 19.13 -23.81
CA GLY A 341 13.30 20.09 -23.50
C GLY A 341 11.97 19.46 -23.09
N ILE A 342 12.00 18.35 -22.33
CA ILE A 342 10.80 17.88 -21.61
C ILE A 342 10.49 18.87 -20.49
N THR A 343 9.21 19.22 -20.31
CA THR A 343 8.75 20.16 -19.28
C THR A 343 9.43 19.91 -17.93
N ALA A 344 9.96 20.99 -17.36
CA ALA A 344 10.45 21.03 -15.99
C ALA A 344 9.48 21.88 -15.15
N VAL A 345 9.03 21.33 -14.03
CA VAL A 345 8.17 22.00 -13.05
C VAL A 345 8.95 22.25 -11.77
N GLU A 346 8.50 23.22 -11.00
CA GLU A 346 9.03 23.49 -9.68
C GLU A 346 8.02 23.08 -8.61
N VAL A 347 8.46 22.27 -7.67
CA VAL A 347 7.64 21.75 -6.58
C VAL A 347 8.35 21.95 -5.26
N ARG A 348 7.62 21.93 -4.14
CA ARG A 348 8.21 21.94 -2.80
C ARG A 348 8.24 20.53 -2.23
N ASP A 349 9.32 20.15 -1.57
CA ASP A 349 9.30 18.94 -0.74
C ASP A 349 8.61 19.16 0.61
N VAL A 350 8.52 18.11 1.41
CA VAL A 350 7.89 18.14 2.73
C VAL A 350 8.57 19.09 3.73
N SER A 351 9.80 19.54 3.46
CA SER A 351 10.50 20.56 4.25
C SER A 351 10.27 21.98 3.73
N GLY A 352 9.58 22.15 2.60
CA GLY A 352 9.33 23.42 1.94
C GLY A 352 10.41 23.82 0.92
N LYS A 353 11.46 23.00 0.75
CA LYS A 353 12.55 23.28 -0.20
C LYS A 353 12.04 23.14 -1.63
N ARG A 354 12.37 24.13 -2.46
CA ARG A 354 12.06 24.14 -3.90
C ARG A 354 12.93 23.11 -4.62
N LEU A 355 12.30 22.31 -5.47
CA LEU A 355 12.91 21.27 -6.27
C LEU A 355 12.44 21.41 -7.72
N ARG A 356 13.37 21.27 -8.65
CA ARG A 356 13.07 21.17 -10.08
C ARG A 356 12.90 19.70 -10.46
N ARG A 357 11.78 19.35 -11.09
CA ARG A 357 11.48 17.98 -11.58
C ARG A 357 11.03 18.02 -13.02
N HIS A 358 11.45 17.03 -13.81
CA HIS A 358 10.89 16.83 -15.15
C HIS A 358 9.64 15.94 -15.07
N THR A 359 8.64 16.28 -15.88
CA THR A 359 7.38 15.55 -16.02
C THR A 359 6.89 15.67 -17.45
N VAL A 360 6.21 14.65 -17.96
CA VAL A 360 5.42 14.75 -19.18
C VAL A 360 4.12 15.47 -18.84
N ALA A 361 3.96 16.70 -19.32
CA ALA A 361 2.81 17.56 -18.98
C ALA A 361 2.05 18.05 -20.21
N THR A 362 2.71 18.14 -21.37
CA THR A 362 2.13 18.68 -22.60
C THR A 362 2.03 17.63 -23.70
N GLU A 363 1.18 17.87 -24.70
CA GLU A 363 1.16 17.03 -25.90
C GLU A 363 2.52 16.97 -26.61
N ALA A 364 3.29 18.07 -26.57
CA ALA A 364 4.65 18.10 -27.09
C ALA A 364 5.59 17.15 -26.33
N ASP A 365 5.49 17.09 -24.99
CA ASP A 365 6.26 16.13 -24.18
C ASP A 365 5.86 14.70 -24.50
N ILE A 366 4.55 14.44 -24.59
CA ILE A 366 3.99 13.13 -24.94
C ILE A 366 4.54 12.68 -26.30
N ALA A 367 4.48 13.56 -27.31
CA ALA A 367 4.99 13.27 -28.65
C ALA A 367 6.49 12.94 -28.63
N LYS A 368 7.30 13.72 -27.90
CA LYS A 368 8.75 13.49 -27.77
C LYS A 368 9.03 12.12 -27.16
N MET A 369 8.40 11.81 -26.03
CA MET A 369 8.59 10.55 -25.33
C MET A 369 8.14 9.36 -26.17
N LEU A 370 6.96 9.40 -26.79
CA LEU A 370 6.47 8.31 -27.65
C LEU A 370 7.36 8.11 -28.89
N ARG A 371 7.91 9.18 -29.49
CA ARG A 371 8.87 9.05 -30.60
C ARG A 371 10.17 8.40 -30.12
N ALA A 372 10.65 8.76 -28.92
CA ALA A 372 11.81 8.11 -28.32
C ALA A 372 11.55 6.63 -28.02
N MET A 373 10.36 6.28 -27.54
CA MET A 373 9.93 4.89 -27.34
C MET A 373 9.92 4.11 -28.66
N ASN A 374 9.40 4.69 -29.75
CA ASN A 374 9.44 4.06 -31.07
C ASN A 374 10.87 3.77 -31.54
N ARG A 375 11.81 4.70 -31.31
CA ARG A 375 13.25 4.48 -31.60
C ARG A 375 13.87 3.35 -30.78
N LEU A 376 13.33 3.06 -29.60
CA LEU A 376 13.70 1.93 -28.75
C LEU A 376 12.92 0.64 -29.09
N GLY A 377 12.22 0.60 -30.23
CA GLY A 377 11.46 -0.56 -30.70
C GLY A 377 10.10 -0.74 -30.03
N ARG A 378 9.62 0.23 -29.24
CA ARG A 378 8.34 0.19 -28.51
C ARG A 378 7.23 0.87 -29.31
N THR A 379 6.93 0.34 -30.49
CA THR A 379 6.02 0.98 -31.47
C THR A 379 4.54 1.03 -31.04
N LYS A 380 4.16 0.24 -30.03
CA LYS A 380 2.83 0.22 -29.43
C LYS A 380 2.76 0.97 -28.11
N ALA A 381 3.76 1.82 -27.83
CA ALA A 381 3.82 2.58 -26.60
C ALA A 381 2.66 3.59 -26.53
N VAL A 382 2.13 3.75 -25.33
CA VAL A 382 1.09 4.73 -24.98
C VAL A 382 1.46 5.44 -23.69
N PHE A 383 1.00 6.66 -23.56
CA PHE A 383 1.06 7.41 -22.32
C PHE A 383 -0.32 7.44 -21.67
N VAL A 384 -0.39 7.05 -20.40
CA VAL A 384 -1.63 7.01 -19.61
C VAL A 384 -1.55 8.14 -18.60
N ALA A 385 -2.49 9.08 -18.67
CA ALA A 385 -2.72 10.14 -17.70
C ALA A 385 -4.24 10.28 -17.48
N ASP A 386 -4.83 11.43 -17.78
CA ASP A 386 -6.29 11.64 -17.83
C ASP A 386 -6.97 10.92 -19.00
N LYS A 387 -6.20 10.66 -20.06
CA LYS A 387 -6.56 9.90 -21.26
C LYS A 387 -5.47 8.90 -21.59
N VAL A 388 -5.74 8.02 -22.55
CA VAL A 388 -4.67 7.25 -23.22
C VAL A 388 -4.22 8.03 -24.44
N TYR A 389 -2.92 8.33 -24.51
CA TYR A 389 -2.31 9.04 -25.62
C TYR A 389 -1.37 8.11 -26.40
N GLU A 390 -1.43 8.17 -27.71
CA GLU A 390 -0.60 7.37 -28.61
C GLU A 390 -0.16 8.17 -29.85
N LEU A 391 0.85 7.69 -30.56
CA LEU A 391 1.23 8.28 -31.84
C LEU A 391 0.44 7.64 -32.99
N LYS A 392 -0.34 8.43 -33.72
CA LYS A 392 -0.98 8.06 -34.99
C LYS A 392 -0.54 9.03 -36.08
N GLY A 393 0.00 8.51 -37.18
CA GLY A 393 0.47 9.36 -38.29
C GLY A 393 1.46 10.46 -37.86
N GLY A 394 2.31 10.19 -36.86
CA GLY A 394 3.29 11.14 -36.32
C GLY A 394 2.73 12.22 -35.38
N LYS A 395 1.41 12.25 -35.16
CA LYS A 395 0.71 13.16 -34.22
C LYS A 395 0.24 12.42 -32.98
N VAL A 396 0.08 13.14 -31.87
CA VAL A 396 -0.51 12.57 -30.65
C VAL A 396 -2.02 12.51 -30.86
N ALA A 397 -2.58 11.33 -30.65
CA ALA A 397 -4.02 11.09 -30.59
C ALA A 397 -4.37 10.64 -29.17
N SER A 398 -5.53 11.07 -28.67
CA SER A 398 -6.04 10.65 -27.37
C SER A 398 -7.30 9.79 -27.53
N ALA A 399 -7.51 8.86 -26.60
CA ALA A 399 -8.75 8.13 -26.41
C ALA A 399 -9.14 8.13 -24.94
N GLU A 400 -10.44 7.95 -24.65
CA GLU A 400 -10.91 7.79 -23.27
C GLU A 400 -10.22 6.61 -22.58
N LEU A 401 -10.01 6.75 -21.27
CA LEU A 401 -9.39 5.69 -20.50
C LEU A 401 -10.36 4.51 -20.37
N PRO A 402 -9.94 3.28 -20.75
CA PRO A 402 -10.77 2.09 -20.53
C PRO A 402 -10.82 1.66 -19.06
N PHE A 403 -10.08 2.34 -18.17
CA PHE A 403 -10.01 2.08 -16.73
C PHE A 403 -9.67 3.37 -15.97
N GLY A 404 -9.97 3.46 -14.67
CA GLY A 404 -9.56 4.61 -13.87
C GLY A 404 -8.01 4.69 -13.74
N ASN A 405 -7.43 5.86 -13.99
CA ASN A 405 -6.00 6.13 -13.73
C ASN A 405 -5.69 6.40 -12.24
N THR A 406 -6.73 6.37 -11.42
CA THR A 406 -6.70 6.64 -9.99
C THR A 406 -7.18 5.40 -9.25
N ILE A 407 -6.36 4.91 -8.32
CA ILE A 407 -6.75 3.82 -7.43
C ILE A 407 -7.31 4.43 -6.15
N SER A 408 -8.51 4.00 -5.77
CA SER A 408 -9.14 4.35 -4.50
C SER A 408 -8.81 3.28 -3.46
N LEU A 409 -7.98 3.61 -2.46
CA LEU A 409 -7.63 2.69 -1.37
C LEU A 409 -8.52 2.95 -0.15
N PRO A 410 -9.42 2.01 0.22
CA PRO A 410 -10.29 2.18 1.39
C PRO A 410 -9.51 2.34 2.69
N ILE A 411 -9.97 3.26 3.54
CA ILE A 411 -9.38 3.58 4.84
C ILE A 411 -10.28 3.04 5.95
N TRP A 412 -9.70 2.18 6.79
CA TRP A 412 -10.41 1.48 7.87
C TRP A 412 -9.93 1.85 9.27
N HIS A 413 -8.90 2.69 9.35
CA HIS A 413 -8.20 3.05 10.59
C HIS A 413 -8.25 4.57 10.78
N ASN A 414 -7.72 5.04 11.91
CA ASN A 414 -7.84 6.43 12.37
C ASN A 414 -9.30 6.81 12.63
N VAL A 415 -10.03 5.85 13.19
CA VAL A 415 -11.44 6.02 13.56
C VAL A 415 -11.51 7.00 14.72
N GLN A 416 -12.33 8.03 14.55
CA GLN A 416 -12.56 9.10 15.51
C GLN A 416 -13.87 8.87 16.27
N GLY A 417 -13.85 9.22 17.55
CA GLY A 417 -15.02 9.19 18.41
C GLY A 417 -15.81 10.49 18.33
N VAL A 418 -17.10 10.40 18.68
CA VAL A 418 -18.03 11.54 18.64
C VAL A 418 -17.71 12.64 19.67
N ALA A 419 -16.98 12.31 20.75
CA ALA A 419 -16.71 13.21 21.86
C ALA A 419 -16.01 14.54 21.49
N LYS A 420 -15.27 14.57 20.38
CA LYS A 420 -14.59 15.80 19.88
C LYS A 420 -15.36 16.52 18.77
N LYS A 421 -16.57 16.09 18.43
CA LYS A 421 -17.37 16.59 17.28
C LYS A 421 -16.57 16.68 15.97
N ARG A 422 -15.71 15.68 15.74
CA ARG A 422 -14.88 15.57 14.52
C ARG A 422 -15.44 14.60 13.49
N THR A 423 -16.46 13.83 13.84
CA THR A 423 -17.17 12.93 12.93
C THR A 423 -18.16 13.72 12.09
N TYR A 424 -18.40 13.31 10.84
CA TYR A 424 -19.45 13.94 10.03
C TYR A 424 -20.83 13.78 10.68
N GLY A 425 -21.68 14.79 10.54
CA GLY A 425 -23.01 14.87 11.13
C GLY A 425 -23.02 15.39 12.58
N ALA A 426 -21.86 15.58 13.22
CA ALA A 426 -21.78 16.10 14.58
C ALA A 426 -22.21 17.57 14.70
N LYS A 427 -22.27 18.31 13.58
CA LYS A 427 -22.78 19.69 13.52
C LYS A 427 -24.03 19.82 12.65
N GLY A 428 -24.71 18.72 12.33
CA GLY A 428 -25.91 18.68 11.51
C GLY A 428 -25.62 18.44 10.01
N CYS A 429 -26.65 18.57 9.18
CA CYS A 429 -26.60 18.16 7.76
C CYS A 429 -25.56 18.94 6.94
N THR A 430 -25.30 20.21 7.30
CA THR A 430 -24.34 21.09 6.60
C THR A 430 -22.88 20.65 6.76
N ASP A 431 -22.57 19.71 7.68
CA ASP A 431 -21.25 19.07 7.72
C ASP A 431 -20.91 18.39 6.38
N CYS A 432 -21.92 17.87 5.68
CA CYS A 432 -21.77 17.18 4.40
C CYS A 432 -22.41 17.95 3.23
N HIS A 433 -23.56 18.58 3.45
CA HIS A 433 -24.38 19.17 2.38
C HIS A 433 -24.14 20.66 2.14
N ASP A 434 -23.14 21.26 2.78
CA ASP A 434 -22.68 22.61 2.40
C ASP A 434 -21.90 22.54 1.07
N GLU A 435 -22.08 23.53 0.19
CA GLU A 435 -21.38 23.61 -1.11
C GLU A 435 -19.84 23.62 -0.97
N LYS A 436 -19.31 24.02 0.20
CA LYS A 436 -17.87 24.01 0.50
C LYS A 436 -17.43 22.75 1.23
N SER A 437 -18.35 21.81 1.52
CA SER A 437 -18.00 20.60 2.24
C SER A 437 -17.11 19.69 1.40
N PRO A 438 -15.92 19.30 1.91
CA PRO A 438 -15.06 18.35 1.22
C PRO A 438 -15.69 16.95 1.09
N PHE A 439 -16.85 16.71 1.72
CA PHE A 439 -17.61 15.48 1.51
C PHE A 439 -18.01 15.29 0.05
N PHE A 440 -18.42 16.34 -0.66
CA PHE A 440 -18.75 16.26 -2.09
C PHE A 440 -17.70 16.95 -2.97
N THR A 441 -17.17 18.09 -2.51
CA THR A 441 -16.42 19.01 -3.38
C THR A 441 -14.92 18.82 -3.37
N LYS A 442 -14.39 17.84 -2.62
CA LYS A 442 -12.95 17.61 -2.59
C LYS A 442 -12.42 17.23 -3.98
N MET A 443 -11.45 18.02 -4.44
CA MET A 443 -10.92 17.93 -5.80
C MET A 443 -10.02 16.69 -6.00
N LYS A 444 -10.21 16.00 -7.12
CA LYS A 444 -9.44 14.87 -7.63
C LYS A 444 -8.66 15.28 -8.87
N VAL A 445 -7.35 15.12 -8.85
CA VAL A 445 -6.45 15.39 -9.98
C VAL A 445 -6.68 14.32 -11.04
N LYS A 446 -6.82 14.74 -12.29
CA LYS A 446 -6.99 13.87 -13.45
C LYS A 446 -5.68 13.61 -14.18
N SER A 447 -4.86 14.65 -14.35
CA SER A 447 -3.57 14.57 -15.04
C SER A 447 -2.46 15.13 -14.16
N VAL A 448 -1.57 14.26 -13.68
CA VAL A 448 -0.52 14.63 -12.74
C VAL A 448 0.41 15.69 -13.35
N GLY A 449 0.90 15.46 -14.57
CA GLY A 449 1.85 16.36 -15.23
C GLY A 449 1.25 17.73 -15.54
N ARG A 450 0.01 17.79 -16.04
CA ARG A 450 -0.67 19.08 -16.27
C ARG A 450 -0.94 19.82 -14.97
N PHE A 451 -1.46 19.13 -13.95
CA PHE A 451 -1.62 19.70 -12.61
C PHE A 451 -0.31 20.30 -12.08
N LEU A 452 0.79 19.55 -12.14
CA LEU A 452 2.10 20.00 -11.67
C LEU A 452 2.62 21.23 -12.42
N LYS A 453 2.21 21.42 -13.67
CA LYS A 453 2.64 22.53 -14.52
C LYS A 453 1.75 23.77 -14.36
N GLU A 454 0.45 23.59 -14.23
CA GLU A 454 -0.55 24.66 -14.41
C GLU A 454 -1.25 25.07 -13.12
N ASP A 455 -1.43 24.14 -12.19
CA ASP A 455 -2.32 24.33 -11.04
C ASP A 455 -1.64 24.11 -9.68
N TYR A 456 -0.44 23.53 -9.66
CA TYR A 456 0.30 23.25 -8.44
C TYR A 456 0.50 24.52 -7.59
N PRO A 457 0.25 24.47 -6.27
CA PRO A 457 -0.09 23.28 -5.47
C PRO A 457 -1.59 22.98 -5.31
N THR A 458 -2.48 23.76 -5.92
CA THR A 458 -3.92 23.75 -5.61
C THR A 458 -4.73 23.11 -6.74
N PRO A 459 -5.27 21.90 -6.57
CA PRO A 459 -6.07 21.24 -7.61
C PRO A 459 -7.31 22.05 -7.99
N LYS A 460 -7.48 22.36 -9.27
CA LYS A 460 -8.63 23.07 -9.83
C LYS A 460 -8.94 22.61 -11.27
N ALA A 461 -10.08 23.01 -11.80
CA ALA A 461 -10.41 22.75 -13.20
C ALA A 461 -9.42 23.46 -14.14
N PRO A 462 -9.08 22.87 -15.31
CA PRO A 462 -9.63 21.62 -15.86
C PRO A 462 -8.89 20.35 -15.40
N ASN A 463 -7.73 20.46 -14.74
CA ASN A 463 -6.87 19.31 -14.44
C ASN A 463 -7.28 18.54 -13.17
N ALA A 464 -8.28 19.02 -12.46
CA ALA A 464 -8.94 18.34 -11.37
C ALA A 464 -10.47 18.54 -11.41
N SER A 465 -11.22 17.65 -10.78
CA SER A 465 -12.67 17.78 -10.61
C SER A 465 -13.15 17.37 -9.21
N PRO A 466 -14.30 17.89 -8.75
CA PRO A 466 -14.95 17.40 -7.53
C PRO A 466 -15.16 15.89 -7.59
N GLN A 467 -15.00 15.21 -6.46
CA GLN A 467 -15.22 13.76 -6.38
C GLN A 467 -16.68 13.36 -6.63
N MET A 468 -17.63 14.24 -6.35
CA MET A 468 -19.06 13.99 -6.57
C MET A 468 -19.44 13.75 -8.04
N LEU A 469 -18.65 14.25 -8.99
CA LEU A 469 -18.90 14.01 -10.41
C LEU A 469 -18.81 12.52 -10.77
N ASP A 470 -17.94 11.76 -10.08
CA ASP A 470 -17.83 10.31 -10.29
C ASP A 470 -19.06 9.55 -9.78
N TRP A 471 -19.92 10.22 -9.01
CA TRP A 471 -21.17 9.66 -8.48
C TRP A 471 -22.39 10.13 -9.28
N GLY A 472 -22.19 10.93 -10.32
CA GLY A 472 -23.26 11.49 -11.17
C GLY A 472 -23.93 12.75 -10.63
N TYR A 473 -23.36 13.39 -9.60
CA TYR A 473 -23.86 14.68 -9.10
C TYR A 473 -23.11 15.84 -9.75
N GLU A 474 -23.85 16.84 -10.22
CA GLU A 474 -23.28 18.08 -10.78
C GLU A 474 -23.13 19.19 -9.72
N GLU A 475 -23.92 19.10 -8.65
CA GLU A 475 -23.92 20.01 -7.50
C GLU A 475 -24.08 19.24 -6.18
N VAL A 476 -23.83 19.90 -5.04
CA VAL A 476 -24.04 19.28 -3.73
C VAL A 476 -25.54 19.07 -3.51
N PRO A 477 -26.01 17.83 -3.24
CA PRO A 477 -27.43 17.59 -3.03
C PRO A 477 -27.96 18.41 -1.85
N SER A 478 -29.19 18.95 -1.98
CA SER A 478 -29.85 19.64 -0.89
C SER A 478 -29.99 18.74 0.35
N HIS A 479 -29.97 19.36 1.53
CA HIS A 479 -30.25 18.69 2.80
C HIS A 479 -31.69 18.86 3.29
N GLU A 480 -32.47 19.71 2.60
CA GLU A 480 -33.88 20.00 2.90
C GLU A 480 -34.82 18.91 2.37
#